data_AF-A0A3P8UB49-F1
#
_entry.id   AF-A0A3P8UB49-F1
#
_cell.length_a   1.000
_cell.length_b   1.000
_cell.length_c   1.000
_cell.angle_alpha   90.00
_cell.angle_beta   90.00
_cell.angle_gamma   90.00
#
_symmetry.space_group_name_H-M   'P 1'
#
loop_
_entity.id
_entity.type
_entity.pdbx_description
1 polymer ?
#
loop_
_entity_poly.entity_id
_entity_poly.type
_entity_poly.pdbx_seq_one_letter_code
_entity_poly.pdbx_strand_id
1 'polypeptide(L)'
;MSFVGQNLTVQLRPVYAVLFGCILALGLPLNAVSLWILLRHHSLKSPSAVFMVNLAISDLLLVISLPMRIYVYATGYWPLSNTACLITAAFFYTNIRSSSIFITFISMDRLLAVVYPLRSRHRRTSTNAWKGVGLIWLILLVLTISVMVNLSGQPPHNHTCFVPHDANDTDPEISPADYLDPVVVSILLAVNVVCTAMVLWTLRSHLSDSAKVKNKLNVMLIFVLNLVIFTICFLPLSISLITVHDRLPMICLAAANCCLDPLLYYFSFDAFWKKKEDVELS
;
A
#
# COMPACT_ATOMS: atom_id res chain seq x y z
N MET A 1 32.28 10.55 10.04
CA MET A 1 30.97 9.91 10.27
C MET A 1 30.63 8.85 9.21
N SER A 2 31.10 9.01 7.97
CA SER A 2 30.91 8.10 6.82
C SER A 2 31.43 6.66 7.01
N PHE A 3 32.58 6.45 7.69
CA PHE A 3 33.14 5.10 7.88
C PHE A 3 32.35 4.23 8.88
N VAL A 4 31.67 4.84 9.85
CA VAL A 4 30.84 4.13 10.84
C VAL A 4 29.47 3.79 10.23
N GLY A 5 28.91 4.68 9.41
CA GLY A 5 27.66 4.44 8.67
C GLY A 5 27.77 3.31 7.64
N GLN A 6 28.90 3.20 6.93
CA GLN A 6 29.16 2.09 6.01
C GLN A 6 29.30 0.74 6.73
N ASN A 7 29.98 0.69 7.88
CA ASN A 7 30.07 -0.53 8.67
C ASN A 7 28.72 -0.95 9.25
N LEU A 8 27.89 -0.01 9.70
CA LEU A 8 26.58 -0.30 10.28
C LEU A 8 25.57 -0.81 9.23
N THR A 9 25.52 -0.17 8.05
CA THR A 9 24.66 -0.61 6.94
C THR A 9 25.06 -2.01 6.45
N VAL A 10 26.36 -2.30 6.36
CA VAL A 10 26.90 -3.63 6.02
C VAL A 10 26.48 -4.69 7.04
N GLN A 11 26.54 -4.39 8.34
CA GLN A 11 26.13 -5.31 9.40
C GLN A 11 24.62 -5.54 9.46
N LEU A 12 23.80 -4.58 9.05
CA LEU A 12 22.35 -4.71 9.06
C LEU A 12 21.78 -5.43 7.83
N ARG A 13 22.57 -5.65 6.77
CA ARG A 13 22.08 -6.33 5.55
C ARG A 13 21.42 -7.70 5.81
N PRO A 14 22.00 -8.61 6.63
CA PRO A 14 21.36 -9.88 6.95
C PRO A 14 20.01 -9.72 7.65
N VAL A 15 19.87 -8.70 8.51
CA VAL A 15 18.60 -8.40 9.20
C VAL A 15 17.53 -8.04 8.18
N TYR A 16 17.85 -7.16 7.22
CA TYR A 16 16.91 -6.78 6.17
C TYR A 16 16.57 -7.92 5.22
N ALA A 17 17.53 -8.80 4.90
CA ALA A 17 17.27 -10.02 4.13
C ALA A 17 16.23 -10.92 4.85
N VAL A 18 16.38 -11.11 6.16
CA VAL A 18 15.42 -11.87 6.99
C VAL A 18 14.04 -11.18 7.00
N LEU A 19 13.99 -9.87 7.22
CA LEU A 19 12.72 -9.12 7.23
C LEU A 19 11.96 -9.22 5.91
N PHE A 20 12.63 -9.00 4.77
CA PHE A 20 12.00 -9.18 3.46
C PHE A 20 11.63 -10.65 3.18
N GLY A 21 12.42 -11.60 3.69
CA GLY A 21 12.09 -13.03 3.65
C GLY A 21 10.79 -13.35 4.40
N CYS A 22 10.60 -12.79 5.59
CA CYS A 22 9.35 -12.93 6.35
C CYS A 22 8.16 -12.29 5.60
N ILE A 23 8.35 -11.10 5.03
CA ILE A 23 7.31 -10.43 4.24
C ILE A 23 6.94 -11.27 3.01
N LEU A 24 7.91 -11.86 2.32
CA LEU A 24 7.65 -12.78 1.21
C LEU A 24 6.87 -14.02 1.68
N ALA A 25 7.33 -14.66 2.76
CA ALA A 25 6.74 -15.89 3.29
C ALA A 25 5.29 -15.72 3.77
N LEU A 26 4.93 -14.54 4.28
CA LEU A 26 3.58 -14.22 4.74
C LEU A 26 2.73 -13.58 3.62
N GLY A 27 3.27 -12.56 2.95
CA GLY A 27 2.54 -11.76 1.98
C GLY A 27 2.11 -12.55 0.75
N LEU A 28 2.95 -13.48 0.25
CA LEU A 28 2.61 -14.28 -0.92
C LEU A 28 1.40 -15.19 -0.69
N PRO A 29 1.37 -16.11 0.31
CA PRO A 29 0.21 -16.97 0.52
C PRO A 29 -1.03 -16.17 0.90
N LEU A 30 -0.91 -15.15 1.76
CA LEU A 30 -2.07 -14.37 2.20
C LEU A 30 -2.73 -13.62 1.04
N ASN A 31 -1.95 -12.95 0.18
CA ASN A 31 -2.52 -12.22 -0.96
C ASN A 31 -2.98 -13.16 -2.09
N ALA A 32 -2.29 -14.29 -2.32
CA ALA A 32 -2.73 -15.27 -3.31
C ALA A 32 -4.08 -15.89 -2.93
N VAL A 33 -4.24 -16.31 -1.67
CA VAL A 33 -5.52 -16.85 -1.15
C VAL A 33 -6.59 -15.77 -1.19
N SER A 34 -6.28 -14.55 -0.76
CA SER A 34 -7.24 -13.44 -0.78
C SER A 34 -7.73 -13.12 -2.20
N LEU A 35 -6.81 -13.05 -3.17
CA LEU A 35 -7.14 -12.84 -4.57
C LEU A 35 -8.02 -13.98 -5.12
N TRP A 36 -7.68 -15.23 -4.81
CA TRP A 36 -8.47 -16.39 -5.21
C TRP A 36 -9.91 -16.31 -4.65
N ILE A 37 -10.06 -15.99 -3.36
CA ILE A 37 -11.37 -15.82 -2.72
C ILE A 37 -12.15 -14.67 -3.38
N LEU A 38 -11.51 -13.51 -3.60
CA LEU A 38 -12.13 -12.34 -4.22
C LEU A 38 -12.67 -12.66 -5.62
N LEU A 39 -11.88 -13.36 -6.44
CA LEU A 39 -12.26 -13.72 -7.80
C LEU A 39 -13.37 -14.77 -7.85
N ARG A 40 -13.35 -15.76 -6.94
CA ARG A 40 -14.31 -16.87 -6.92
C ARG A 40 -15.63 -16.53 -6.24
N HIS A 41 -15.59 -15.81 -5.11
CA HIS A 41 -16.75 -15.61 -4.24
C HIS A 41 -17.37 -14.21 -4.36
N HIS A 42 -16.58 -13.18 -4.71
CA HIS A 42 -17.03 -11.79 -4.64
C HIS A 42 -17.41 -11.16 -5.99
N SER A 43 -17.67 -12.00 -7.01
CA SER A 43 -18.10 -11.68 -8.39
C SER A 43 -18.02 -10.19 -8.67
N LEU A 44 -16.92 -9.71 -9.28
CA LEU A 44 -16.42 -8.31 -9.49
C LEU A 44 -17.46 -7.22 -9.84
N LYS A 45 -18.57 -7.19 -9.12
CA LYS A 45 -19.82 -6.46 -9.33
C LYS A 45 -19.95 -5.34 -8.32
N SER A 46 -19.27 -5.44 -7.17
CA SER A 46 -19.15 -4.35 -6.20
C SER A 46 -17.87 -3.53 -6.46
N PRO A 47 -17.93 -2.19 -6.38
CA PRO A 47 -16.75 -1.32 -6.51
C PRO A 47 -15.62 -1.69 -5.54
N SER A 48 -15.96 -1.94 -4.27
CA SER A 48 -14.98 -2.33 -3.26
C SER A 48 -14.25 -3.63 -3.61
N ALA A 49 -14.92 -4.63 -4.20
CA ALA A 49 -14.25 -5.84 -4.65
C ALA A 49 -13.25 -5.58 -5.78
N VAL A 50 -13.55 -4.66 -6.70
CA VAL A 50 -12.63 -4.27 -7.78
C VAL A 50 -11.37 -3.63 -7.20
N PHE A 51 -11.50 -2.72 -6.23
CA PHE A 51 -10.34 -2.10 -5.57
C PHE A 51 -9.53 -3.11 -4.74
N MET A 52 -10.19 -4.00 -3.98
CA MET A 52 -9.50 -5.05 -3.21
C MET A 52 -8.72 -6.03 -4.09
N VAL A 53 -9.26 -6.39 -5.27
CA VAL A 53 -8.54 -7.25 -6.22
C VAL A 53 -7.30 -6.56 -6.77
N ASN A 54 -7.38 -5.27 -7.10
CA ASN A 54 -6.23 -4.54 -7.60
C ASN A 54 -5.19 -4.27 -6.51
N LEU A 55 -5.61 -4.10 -5.25
CA LEU A 55 -4.72 -4.06 -4.10
C LEU A 55 -3.94 -5.39 -3.99
N ALA A 56 -4.64 -6.53 -3.99
CA ALA A 56 -4.01 -7.84 -3.91
C ALA A 56 -3.07 -8.14 -5.10
N ILE A 57 -3.42 -7.69 -6.32
CA ILE A 57 -2.53 -7.79 -7.49
C ILE A 57 -1.26 -6.96 -7.27
N SER A 58 -1.41 -5.74 -6.75
CA SER A 58 -0.27 -4.88 -6.44
C SER A 58 0.66 -5.50 -5.38
N ASP A 59 0.08 -6.08 -4.34
CA ASP A 59 0.83 -6.77 -3.28
C ASP A 59 1.57 -8.00 -3.81
N LEU A 60 0.95 -8.75 -4.72
CA LEU A 60 1.59 -9.86 -5.40
C LEU A 60 2.78 -9.41 -6.25
N LEU A 61 2.66 -8.28 -6.97
CA LEU A 61 3.78 -7.71 -7.72
C LEU A 61 4.95 -7.31 -6.80
N LEU A 62 4.66 -6.72 -5.64
CA LEU A 62 5.68 -6.44 -4.62
C LEU A 62 6.37 -7.72 -4.17
N VAL A 63 5.63 -8.72 -3.67
CA VAL A 63 6.25 -9.92 -3.10
C VAL A 63 7.04 -10.71 -4.13
N ILE A 64 6.62 -10.75 -5.40
CA ILE A 64 7.37 -11.40 -6.49
C ILE A 64 8.70 -10.66 -6.76
N SER A 65 8.79 -9.36 -6.48
CA SER A 65 10.02 -8.57 -6.60
C SER A 65 11.00 -8.76 -5.42
N LEU A 66 10.52 -9.20 -4.25
CA LEU A 66 11.31 -9.31 -3.02
C LEU A 66 12.48 -10.33 -3.08
N PRO A 67 12.40 -11.49 -3.76
CA PRO A 67 13.51 -12.44 -3.84
C PRO A 67 14.82 -11.80 -4.33
N MET A 68 14.72 -10.92 -5.33
CA MET A 68 15.88 -10.21 -5.87
C MET A 68 16.45 -9.21 -4.86
N ARG A 69 15.60 -8.54 -4.09
CA ARG A 69 16.01 -7.64 -3.00
C ARG A 69 16.68 -8.41 -1.85
N ILE A 70 16.10 -9.56 -1.46
CA ILE A 70 16.67 -10.46 -0.44
C ILE A 70 18.06 -10.93 -0.87
N TYR A 71 18.22 -11.33 -2.14
CA TYR A 71 19.50 -11.77 -2.68
C TYR A 71 20.58 -10.68 -2.52
N VAL A 72 20.28 -9.44 -2.91
CA VAL A 72 21.23 -8.32 -2.75
C VAL A 72 21.62 -8.10 -1.29
N TYR A 73 20.67 -8.14 -0.36
CA TYR A 73 20.99 -7.97 1.06
C TYR A 73 21.77 -9.17 1.63
N ALA A 74 21.59 -10.37 1.07
CA ALA A 74 22.34 -11.56 1.49
C ALA A 74 23.77 -11.60 0.94
N THR A 75 23.96 -11.23 -0.33
CA THR A 75 25.24 -11.40 -1.05
C THR A 75 26.03 -10.10 -1.20
N GLY A 76 25.37 -8.95 -1.07
CA GLY A 76 25.95 -7.64 -1.31
C GLY A 76 26.12 -7.29 -2.79
N TYR A 77 25.63 -8.10 -3.74
CA TYR A 77 25.75 -7.82 -5.17
C TYR A 77 24.45 -8.08 -5.95
N TRP A 78 24.20 -7.27 -6.99
CA TRP A 78 23.12 -7.48 -7.95
C TRP A 78 23.60 -8.35 -9.13
N PRO A 79 22.94 -9.50 -9.42
CA PRO A 79 23.40 -10.44 -10.44
C PRO A 79 22.84 -10.17 -11.85
N LEU A 80 21.81 -9.32 -11.98
CA LEU A 80 21.12 -9.06 -13.25
C LEU A 80 21.57 -7.74 -13.90
N SER A 81 20.95 -7.39 -15.04
CA SER A 81 21.20 -6.12 -15.72
C SER A 81 20.67 -4.91 -14.93
N ASN A 82 21.12 -3.71 -15.30
CA ASN A 82 20.59 -2.45 -14.76
C ASN A 82 19.08 -2.31 -15.02
N THR A 83 18.61 -2.74 -16.19
CA THR A 83 17.17 -2.74 -16.53
C THR A 83 16.36 -3.57 -15.56
N ALA A 84 16.85 -4.74 -15.15
CA ALA A 84 16.16 -5.58 -14.17
C ALA A 84 16.13 -4.92 -12.77
N CYS A 85 17.19 -4.19 -12.39
CA CYS A 85 17.22 -3.41 -11.16
C CYS A 85 16.13 -2.33 -11.17
N LEU A 86 16.06 -1.55 -12.26
CA LEU A 86 15.05 -0.52 -12.48
C LEU A 86 13.64 -1.10 -12.42
N ILE A 87 13.35 -2.20 -13.13
CA ILE A 87 12.04 -2.86 -13.10
C ILE A 87 11.68 -3.34 -11.69
N THR A 88 12.63 -3.92 -10.95
CA THR A 88 12.38 -4.41 -9.59
C THR A 88 12.11 -3.23 -8.63
N ALA A 89 12.83 -2.12 -8.78
CA ALA A 89 12.53 -0.88 -8.05
C ALA A 89 11.16 -0.29 -8.45
N ALA A 90 10.80 -0.38 -9.72
CA ALA A 90 9.51 0.06 -10.24
C ALA A 90 8.37 -0.64 -9.51
N PHE A 91 8.38 -1.98 -9.47
CA PHE A 91 7.34 -2.74 -8.77
C PHE A 91 7.21 -2.36 -7.30
N PHE A 92 8.32 -2.13 -6.61
CA PHE A 92 8.32 -1.69 -5.21
C PHE A 92 7.61 -0.33 -5.03
N TYR A 93 8.03 0.70 -5.77
CA TYR A 93 7.43 2.04 -5.66
C TYR A 93 6.00 2.08 -6.18
N THR A 94 5.70 1.32 -7.24
CA THR A 94 4.34 1.18 -7.75
C THR A 94 3.44 0.55 -6.68
N ASN A 95 3.89 -0.46 -5.93
CA ASN A 95 3.12 -1.03 -4.82
C ASN A 95 2.80 0.02 -3.77
N ILE A 96 3.79 0.70 -3.21
CA ILE A 96 3.58 1.70 -2.16
C ILE A 96 2.54 2.76 -2.57
N ARG A 97 2.66 3.30 -3.79
CA ARG A 97 1.71 4.30 -4.29
C ARG A 97 0.33 3.72 -4.58
N SER A 98 0.27 2.55 -5.22
CA SER A 98 -1.01 1.92 -5.55
C SER A 98 -1.75 1.45 -4.29
N SER A 99 -1.07 0.84 -3.33
CA SER A 99 -1.67 0.37 -2.08
C SER A 99 -2.26 1.54 -1.28
N SER A 100 -1.52 2.64 -1.12
CA SER A 100 -2.04 3.83 -0.44
C SER A 100 -3.28 4.42 -1.14
N ILE A 101 -3.28 4.44 -2.47
CA ILE A 101 -4.42 4.90 -3.27
C ILE A 101 -5.61 3.93 -3.10
N PHE A 102 -5.42 2.63 -3.33
CA PHE A 102 -6.50 1.64 -3.28
C PHE A 102 -7.13 1.54 -1.88
N ILE A 103 -6.34 1.57 -0.80
CA ILE A 103 -6.86 1.62 0.58
C ILE A 103 -7.77 2.85 0.76
N THR A 104 -7.36 4.01 0.24
CA THR A 104 -8.16 5.25 0.32
C THR A 104 -9.46 5.13 -0.48
N PHE A 105 -9.42 4.57 -1.68
CA PHE A 105 -10.60 4.33 -2.51
C PHE A 105 -11.55 3.31 -1.86
N ILE A 106 -11.02 2.28 -1.20
CA ILE A 106 -11.81 1.34 -0.38
C ILE A 106 -12.49 2.09 0.77
N SER A 107 -11.76 2.90 1.55
CA SER A 107 -12.32 3.74 2.62
C SER A 107 -13.44 4.64 2.10
N MET A 108 -13.24 5.31 0.96
CA MET A 108 -14.23 6.18 0.34
C MET A 108 -15.48 5.43 -0.12
N ASP A 109 -15.35 4.27 -0.79
CA ASP A 109 -16.52 3.45 -1.18
C ASP A 109 -17.31 2.99 0.05
N ARG A 110 -16.60 2.58 1.11
CA ARG A 110 -17.22 2.17 2.38
C ARG A 110 -17.94 3.32 3.06
N LEU A 111 -17.33 4.50 3.12
CA LEU A 111 -17.97 5.71 3.64
C LEU A 111 -19.27 6.00 2.89
N LEU A 112 -19.23 6.00 1.56
CA LEU A 112 -20.41 6.25 0.73
C LEU A 112 -21.51 5.20 0.96
N ALA A 113 -21.13 3.95 1.21
CA ALA A 113 -22.05 2.87 1.56
C ALA A 113 -22.77 3.09 2.88
N VAL A 114 -22.07 3.62 3.89
CA VAL A 114 -22.55 3.75 5.27
C VAL A 114 -23.30 5.06 5.47
N VAL A 115 -22.73 6.18 5.02
CA VAL A 115 -23.25 7.52 5.30
C VAL A 115 -24.24 7.98 4.23
N TYR A 116 -24.06 7.56 2.97
CA TYR A 116 -24.87 8.02 1.84
C TYR A 116 -25.42 6.88 0.96
N PRO A 117 -26.12 5.87 1.52
CA PRO A 117 -26.49 4.65 0.80
C PRO A 117 -27.36 4.89 -0.44
N LEU A 118 -28.35 5.80 -0.36
CA LEU A 118 -29.26 6.11 -1.49
C LEU A 118 -28.62 7.04 -2.52
N ARG A 119 -27.93 8.08 -2.06
CA ARG A 119 -27.32 9.10 -2.92
C ARG A 119 -26.13 8.56 -3.71
N SER A 120 -25.39 7.58 -3.18
CA SER A 120 -24.21 7.01 -3.82
C SER A 120 -24.49 5.86 -4.78
N ARG A 121 -25.71 5.31 -4.80
CA ARG A 121 -26.08 4.11 -5.59
C ARG A 121 -25.68 4.19 -7.07
N HIS A 122 -25.84 5.36 -7.70
CA HIS A 122 -25.50 5.57 -9.11
C HIS A 122 -23.99 5.68 -9.37
N ARG A 123 -23.19 6.11 -8.38
CA ARG A 123 -21.72 6.19 -8.52
C ARG A 123 -21.04 4.86 -8.19
N ARG A 124 -21.62 4.08 -7.28
CA ARG A 124 -21.10 2.80 -6.78
C ARG A 124 -21.38 1.63 -7.74
N THR A 125 -20.95 1.77 -8.98
CA THR A 125 -21.05 0.72 -10.00
C THR A 125 -19.66 0.13 -10.30
N SER A 126 -19.61 -1.17 -10.59
CA SER A 126 -18.35 -1.85 -10.98
C SER A 126 -17.70 -1.18 -12.20
N THR A 127 -18.49 -0.72 -13.17
CA THR A 127 -18.00 0.01 -14.35
C THR A 127 -17.22 1.28 -13.97
N ASN A 128 -17.73 2.07 -13.02
CA ASN A 128 -17.03 3.27 -12.56
C ASN A 128 -15.75 2.91 -11.77
N ALA A 129 -15.80 1.82 -11.00
CA ALA A 129 -14.63 1.32 -10.29
C ALA A 129 -13.52 0.91 -11.28
N TRP A 130 -13.85 0.15 -12.33
CA TRP A 130 -12.91 -0.24 -13.38
C TRP A 130 -12.30 0.96 -14.12
N LYS A 131 -13.12 1.98 -14.43
CA LYS A 131 -12.61 3.24 -15.00
C LYS A 131 -11.61 3.92 -14.06
N GLY A 132 -11.94 3.99 -12.77
CA GLY A 132 -11.05 4.55 -11.74
C GLY A 132 -9.75 3.78 -11.61
N VAL A 133 -9.82 2.45 -11.57
CA VAL A 133 -8.65 1.56 -11.55
C VAL A 133 -7.77 1.76 -12.78
N GLY A 134 -8.35 1.81 -13.97
CA GLY A 134 -7.60 2.07 -15.22
C GLY A 134 -6.87 3.41 -15.18
N LEU A 135 -7.52 4.46 -14.65
CA LEU A 135 -6.90 5.76 -14.48
C LEU A 135 -5.75 5.72 -13.44
N ILE A 136 -5.95 5.03 -12.32
CA ILE A 136 -4.92 4.88 -11.28
C ILE A 136 -3.69 4.20 -11.87
N TRP A 137 -3.85 3.07 -12.55
CA TRP A 137 -2.72 2.37 -13.18
C TRP A 137 -2.02 3.21 -14.24
N LEU A 138 -2.76 3.98 -15.03
CA LEU A 138 -2.18 4.88 -16.03
C LEU A 138 -1.32 5.97 -15.36
N ILE A 139 -1.82 6.61 -14.30
CA ILE A 139 -1.08 7.63 -13.54
C ILE A 139 0.18 7.01 -12.93
N LEU A 140 0.06 5.84 -12.31
CA LEU A 140 1.19 5.13 -11.70
C LEU A 140 2.24 4.76 -12.73
N LEU A 141 1.83 4.34 -13.93
CA LEU A 141 2.75 4.03 -15.03
C LEU A 141 3.57 5.28 -15.41
N VAL A 142 2.92 6.43 -15.59
CA VAL A 142 3.58 7.71 -15.92
C VAL A 142 4.57 8.11 -14.82
N LEU A 143 4.14 8.08 -13.56
CA LEU A 143 5.01 8.42 -12.42
C LEU A 143 6.21 7.48 -12.32
N THR A 144 5.98 6.18 -12.55
CA THR A 144 7.03 5.17 -12.50
C THR A 144 8.04 5.36 -13.64
N ILE A 145 7.58 5.63 -14.87
CA ILE A 145 8.47 5.92 -16.01
C ILE A 145 9.32 7.17 -15.73
N SER A 146 8.72 8.24 -15.20
CA SER A 146 9.44 9.47 -14.85
C SER A 146 10.59 9.20 -13.86
N VAL A 147 10.32 8.42 -12.80
CA VAL A 147 11.34 7.99 -11.84
C VAL A 147 12.42 7.14 -12.50
N MET A 148 12.06 6.19 -13.37
CA MET A 148 13.02 5.33 -14.06
C MET A 148 13.93 6.10 -15.00
N VAL A 149 13.41 7.10 -15.71
CA VAL A 149 14.22 7.98 -16.59
C VAL A 149 15.22 8.79 -15.77
N ASN A 150 14.79 9.36 -14.64
CA ASN A 150 15.69 10.10 -13.75
C ASN A 150 16.79 9.21 -13.17
N LEU A 151 16.45 7.96 -12.76
CA LEU A 151 17.42 6.99 -12.25
C LEU A 151 18.37 6.48 -13.35
N SER A 152 17.90 6.33 -14.58
CA SER A 152 18.73 5.88 -15.71
C SER A 152 19.73 6.94 -16.19
N GLY A 153 19.55 8.21 -15.83
CA GLY A 153 20.49 9.29 -16.12
C GLY A 153 21.74 9.29 -15.23
N GLN A 154 21.78 8.47 -14.18
CA GLN A 154 22.94 8.32 -13.31
C GLN A 154 23.97 7.36 -13.93
N PRO A 155 25.29 7.62 -13.81
CA PRO A 155 26.31 6.76 -14.39
C PRO A 155 26.18 5.33 -13.85
N PRO A 156 26.34 4.30 -14.72
CA PRO A 156 26.18 2.91 -14.31
C PRO A 156 27.27 2.53 -13.31
N HIS A 157 26.94 2.55 -12.02
CA HIS A 157 27.79 1.95 -11.00
C HIS A 157 27.45 0.46 -10.94
N ASN A 158 28.33 -0.33 -11.57
CA ASN A 158 28.21 -1.77 -11.62
C ASN A 158 28.03 -2.33 -10.19
N HIS A 159 26.94 -3.08 -9.99
CA HIS A 159 26.68 -4.03 -8.88
C HIS A 159 25.92 -3.57 -7.62
N THR A 160 25.47 -2.32 -7.46
CA THR A 160 24.77 -1.87 -6.22
C THR A 160 23.32 -1.41 -6.45
N CYS A 161 22.44 -2.34 -6.85
CA CYS A 161 21.00 -2.08 -6.85
C CYS A 161 20.46 -1.98 -5.41
N PHE A 162 19.50 -1.09 -5.12
CA PHE A 162 18.82 -0.95 -3.81
C PHE A 162 19.65 -0.50 -2.60
N VAL A 163 20.95 -0.27 -2.77
CA VAL A 163 21.81 0.26 -1.69
C VAL A 163 21.79 1.78 -1.78
N PRO A 164 21.37 2.50 -0.72
CA PRO A 164 21.55 3.95 -0.67
C PRO A 164 23.04 4.25 -0.81
N HIS A 165 23.42 4.99 -1.85
CA HIS A 165 24.75 5.56 -1.92
C HIS A 165 24.75 6.82 -1.05
N ASP A 166 25.69 6.91 -0.10
CA ASP A 166 26.01 8.17 0.52
C ASP A 166 26.59 9.06 -0.59
N ALA A 167 25.74 9.90 -1.18
CA ALA A 167 26.21 10.99 -2.02
C ALA A 167 27.13 11.83 -1.14
N ASN A 168 28.40 11.93 -1.53
CA ASN A 168 29.37 12.84 -0.94
C ASN A 168 28.71 14.20 -0.67
N ASP A 169 28.75 14.66 0.59
CA ASP A 169 28.67 16.04 1.11
C ASP A 169 28.33 17.15 0.08
N THR A 170 27.18 17.04 -0.56
CA THR A 170 26.52 18.12 -1.27
C THR A 170 25.07 18.01 -0.85
N ASP A 171 24.56 19.06 -0.21
CA ASP A 171 23.17 19.14 0.20
C ASP A 171 22.31 18.66 -0.97
N PRO A 172 21.48 17.62 -0.80
CA PRO A 172 20.63 17.16 -1.88
C PRO A 172 19.72 18.34 -2.24
N GLU A 173 19.92 18.93 -3.41
CA GLU A 173 18.97 19.89 -3.97
C GLU A 173 17.64 19.15 -4.15
N ILE A 174 16.74 19.35 -3.20
CA ILE A 174 15.41 18.73 -3.21
C ILE A 174 14.69 19.30 -4.42
N SER A 175 14.44 18.45 -5.41
CA SER A 175 13.68 18.82 -6.60
C SER A 175 12.21 19.01 -6.23
N PRO A 176 11.45 19.88 -6.91
CA PRO A 176 9.98 19.94 -6.77
C PRO A 176 9.30 18.57 -6.94
N ALA A 177 9.91 17.64 -7.69
CA ALA A 177 9.43 16.28 -7.86
C ALA A 177 9.48 15.44 -6.57
N ASP A 178 10.42 15.72 -5.66
CA ASP A 178 10.60 14.98 -4.41
C ASP A 178 9.50 15.29 -3.38
N TYR A 179 8.82 16.44 -3.52
CA TYR A 179 7.67 16.82 -2.70
C TYR A 179 6.35 16.18 -3.15
N LEU A 180 6.30 15.62 -4.35
CA LEU A 180 5.06 15.09 -4.92
C LEU A 180 4.54 13.89 -4.12
N ASP A 181 5.39 12.91 -3.81
CA ASP A 181 5.01 11.71 -3.06
C ASP A 181 4.50 12.07 -1.63
N PRO A 182 5.21 12.89 -0.82
CA PRO A 182 4.72 13.33 0.49
C PRO A 182 3.41 14.12 0.44
N VAL A 183 3.22 15.00 -0.55
CA VAL A 183 1.98 15.76 -0.72
C VAL A 183 0.81 14.81 -1.03
N VAL A 184 1.01 13.87 -1.97
CA VAL A 184 -0.01 12.87 -2.32
C VAL A 184 -0.37 12.03 -1.09
N VAL A 185 0.61 11.52 -0.35
CA VAL A 185 0.37 10.72 0.86
C VAL A 185 -0.35 11.53 1.94
N SER A 186 -0.03 12.81 2.11
CA SER A 186 -0.71 13.70 3.06
C SER A 186 -2.17 13.93 2.68
N ILE A 187 -2.47 14.13 1.40
CA ILE A 187 -3.85 14.27 0.89
C ILE A 187 -4.63 12.98 1.14
N LEU A 188 -4.06 11.83 0.81
CA LEU A 188 -4.68 10.52 1.02
C LEU A 188 -4.92 10.25 2.52
N LEU A 189 -3.97 10.61 3.39
CA LEU A 189 -4.14 10.52 4.84
C LEU A 189 -5.31 11.39 5.33
N ALA A 190 -5.37 12.64 4.90
CA ALA A 190 -6.47 13.55 5.25
C ALA A 190 -7.82 12.98 4.82
N VAL A 191 -7.91 12.40 3.62
CA VAL A 191 -9.12 11.71 3.15
C VAL A 191 -9.49 10.54 4.06
N ASN A 192 -8.55 9.69 4.46
CA ASN A 192 -8.82 8.55 5.36
C ASN A 192 -9.25 9.02 6.77
N VAL A 193 -8.63 10.08 7.31
CA VAL A 193 -9.02 10.68 8.58
C VAL A 193 -10.46 11.21 8.51
N VAL A 194 -10.78 11.96 7.46
CA VAL A 194 -12.12 12.51 7.23
C VAL A 194 -13.16 11.39 7.05
N CYS A 195 -12.84 10.34 6.29
CA CYS A 195 -13.69 9.14 6.17
C CYS A 195 -14.00 8.55 7.54
N THR A 196 -12.95 8.33 8.34
CA THR A 196 -13.04 7.71 9.65
C THR A 196 -13.88 8.57 10.59
N ALA A 197 -13.61 9.88 10.66
CA ALA A 197 -14.35 10.83 11.48
C ALA A 197 -15.84 10.87 11.13
N MET A 198 -16.17 10.94 9.83
CA MET A 198 -17.56 10.94 9.38
C MET A 198 -18.29 9.65 9.74
N VAL A 199 -17.68 8.48 9.50
CA VAL A 199 -18.30 7.20 9.85
C VAL A 199 -18.48 7.07 11.36
N LEU A 200 -17.47 7.43 12.15
CA LEU A 200 -17.57 7.43 13.62
C LEU A 200 -18.70 8.35 14.10
N TRP A 201 -18.83 9.54 13.51
CA TRP A 201 -19.88 10.48 13.87
C TRP A 201 -21.27 9.94 13.50
N THR A 202 -21.46 9.47 12.27
CA THR A 202 -22.74 8.87 11.83
C THR A 202 -23.12 7.66 12.67
N LEU A 203 -22.15 6.80 13.03
CA LEU A 203 -22.44 5.59 13.79
C LEU A 203 -22.79 5.88 15.25
N ARG A 204 -22.19 6.95 15.82
CA ARG A 204 -22.49 7.47 17.15
C ARG A 204 -23.79 8.28 17.18
N SER A 205 -24.14 9.05 16.15
CA SER A 205 -25.39 9.81 16.16
C SER A 205 -26.64 8.93 16.11
N HIS A 206 -26.55 7.73 15.53
CA HIS A 206 -27.61 6.70 15.53
C HIS A 206 -27.50 5.72 16.73
N LEU A 207 -27.29 6.24 17.94
CA LEU A 207 -26.97 5.51 19.18
C LEU A 207 -28.15 4.77 19.85
N SER A 208 -29.33 4.65 19.23
CA SER A 208 -30.52 4.15 19.92
C SER A 208 -30.75 2.63 19.94
N ASP A 209 -30.02 1.81 19.18
CA ASP A 209 -30.27 0.35 19.15
C ASP A 209 -29.07 -0.51 19.56
N SER A 210 -29.15 -1.06 20.77
CA SER A 210 -28.17 -1.96 21.41
C SER A 210 -28.00 -3.31 20.69
N ALA A 211 -28.96 -3.70 19.83
CA ALA A 211 -28.94 -4.99 19.14
C ALA A 211 -27.97 -5.08 17.93
N LYS A 212 -27.41 -3.97 17.42
CA LYS A 212 -26.55 -3.94 16.22
C LYS A 212 -25.03 -3.72 16.48
N VAL A 213 -24.59 -3.74 17.74
CA VAL A 213 -23.22 -3.33 18.15
C VAL A 213 -22.11 -4.13 17.45
N LYS A 214 -22.26 -5.45 17.27
CA LYS A 214 -21.21 -6.28 16.63
C LYS A 214 -20.97 -5.91 15.16
N ASN A 215 -22.03 -5.60 14.41
CA ASN A 215 -21.88 -5.18 13.01
C ASN A 215 -21.30 -3.75 12.90
N LYS A 216 -21.65 -2.87 13.86
CA LYS A 216 -21.07 -1.52 13.98
C LYS A 216 -19.56 -1.55 14.27
N LEU A 217 -19.11 -2.42 15.17
CA LEU A 217 -17.70 -2.59 15.51
C LEU A 217 -16.86 -3.05 14.32
N ASN A 218 -17.34 -4.07 13.58
CA ASN A 218 -16.65 -4.56 12.38
C ASN A 218 -16.47 -3.45 11.32
N VAL A 219 -17.51 -2.62 11.11
CA VAL A 219 -17.43 -1.50 10.18
C VAL A 219 -16.41 -0.46 10.65
N MET A 220 -16.43 -0.04 11.91
CA MET A 220 -15.44 0.91 12.45
C MET A 220 -14.01 0.36 12.36
N LEU A 221 -13.84 -0.92 12.62
CA LEU A 221 -12.53 -1.57 12.64
C LEU A 221 -11.86 -1.53 11.26
N ILE A 222 -12.62 -1.60 10.16
CA ILE A 222 -12.08 -1.41 8.80
C ILE A 222 -11.43 -0.01 8.66
N PHE A 223 -12.11 1.06 9.09
CA PHE A 223 -11.59 2.42 8.99
C PHE A 223 -10.38 2.65 9.91
N VAL A 224 -10.44 2.11 11.14
CA VAL A 224 -9.32 2.18 12.08
C VAL A 224 -8.11 1.43 11.55
N LEU A 225 -8.29 0.22 11.02
CA LEU A 225 -7.21 -0.55 10.40
C LEU A 225 -6.60 0.18 9.20
N ASN A 226 -7.43 0.74 8.31
CA ASN A 226 -6.94 1.54 7.18
C ASN A 226 -6.06 2.71 7.67
N LEU A 227 -6.49 3.42 8.72
CA LEU A 227 -5.72 4.53 9.27
C LEU A 227 -4.41 4.08 9.92
N VAL A 228 -4.43 2.96 10.65
CA VAL A 228 -3.23 2.37 11.28
C VAL A 228 -2.23 1.92 10.22
N ILE A 229 -2.66 1.17 9.21
CA ILE A 229 -1.80 0.75 8.09
C ILE A 229 -1.24 1.99 7.39
N PHE A 230 -2.06 3.01 7.15
CA PHE A 230 -1.60 4.20 6.44
C PHE A 230 -0.53 4.99 7.21
N THR A 231 -0.76 5.18 8.50
CA THR A 231 0.13 5.95 9.39
C THR A 231 1.42 5.22 9.73
N ILE A 232 1.39 3.88 9.79
CA ILE A 232 2.57 3.08 10.10
C ILE A 232 3.36 2.76 8.81
N CYS A 233 2.71 2.35 7.73
CA CYS A 233 3.41 1.85 6.55
C CYS A 233 3.79 2.94 5.53
N PHE A 234 2.95 3.96 5.30
CA PHE A 234 3.20 4.94 4.23
C PHE A 234 3.78 6.26 4.73
N LEU A 235 3.22 6.80 5.82
CA LEU A 235 3.63 8.12 6.35
C LEU A 235 5.13 8.19 6.72
N PRO A 236 5.73 7.21 7.41
CA PRO A 236 7.14 7.31 7.81
C PRO A 236 8.09 7.31 6.62
N LEU A 237 7.79 6.53 5.58
CA LEU A 237 8.56 6.53 4.35
C LEU A 237 8.47 7.90 3.67
N SER A 238 7.26 8.46 3.51
CA SER A 238 7.08 9.78 2.91
C SER A 238 7.84 10.88 3.63
N ILE A 239 7.86 10.87 4.97
CA ILE A 239 8.64 11.84 5.76
C ILE A 239 10.14 11.62 5.53
N SER A 240 10.62 10.38 5.55
CA SER A 240 12.04 10.04 5.37
C SER A 240 12.61 10.42 4.00
N LEU A 241 11.74 10.55 2.98
CA LEU A 241 12.14 11.05 1.66
C LEU A 241 12.56 12.52 1.74
N ILE A 242 11.87 13.34 2.53
CA ILE A 242 12.17 14.77 2.72
C ILE A 242 13.30 14.98 3.74
N THR A 243 13.27 14.27 4.87
CA THR A 243 14.19 14.53 5.99
C THR A 243 15.55 13.83 5.85
N VAL A 244 15.72 13.00 4.81
CA VAL A 244 16.96 12.25 4.50
C VAL A 244 17.46 11.41 5.71
N HIS A 245 16.55 11.02 6.61
CA HIS A 245 16.84 10.06 7.68
C HIS A 245 16.77 8.62 7.19
N ASP A 246 17.40 7.69 7.93
CA ASP A 246 17.49 6.24 7.65
C ASP A 246 16.27 5.68 6.91
N ARG A 247 16.37 5.61 5.58
CA ARG A 247 15.24 5.22 4.70
C ARG A 247 14.95 3.72 4.77
N LEU A 248 15.94 2.92 5.14
CA LEU A 248 15.88 1.47 5.02
C LEU A 248 14.88 0.80 5.98
N PRO A 249 14.80 1.18 7.28
CA PRO A 249 13.72 0.74 8.17
C PRO A 249 12.33 1.13 7.63
N MET A 250 12.20 2.34 7.08
CA MET A 250 10.92 2.85 6.57
C MET A 250 10.48 2.12 5.30
N ILE A 251 11.42 1.76 4.43
CA ILE A 251 11.18 0.90 3.26
C ILE A 251 10.66 -0.48 3.70
N CYS A 252 11.21 -1.06 4.77
CA CYS A 252 10.73 -2.34 5.30
C CYS A 252 9.32 -2.22 5.88
N LEU A 253 9.07 -1.14 6.63
CA LEU A 253 7.77 -0.87 7.22
C LEU A 253 6.70 -0.62 6.14
N ALA A 254 7.07 0.08 5.07
CA ALA A 254 6.23 0.24 3.89
C ALA A 254 5.97 -1.10 3.22
N ALA A 255 6.99 -1.93 2.99
CA ALA A 255 6.81 -3.26 2.40
C ALA A 255 5.90 -4.18 3.24
N ALA A 256 5.91 -4.04 4.57
CA ALA A 256 5.07 -4.82 5.46
C ALA A 256 3.55 -4.56 5.28
N ASN A 257 3.16 -3.47 4.60
CA ASN A 257 1.75 -3.17 4.30
C ASN A 257 1.03 -4.35 3.63
N CYS A 258 1.68 -5.03 2.68
CA CYS A 258 1.10 -6.16 1.97
C CYS A 258 0.74 -7.35 2.89
N CYS A 259 1.33 -7.46 4.07
CA CYS A 259 1.00 -8.49 5.05
C CYS A 259 -0.21 -8.10 5.91
N LEU A 260 -0.54 -6.81 5.98
CA LEU A 260 -1.65 -6.27 6.77
C LEU A 260 -2.94 -6.12 5.93
N ASP A 261 -2.82 -5.91 4.63
CA ASP A 261 -3.94 -5.77 3.69
C ASP A 261 -4.91 -6.98 3.68
N PRO A 262 -4.45 -8.24 3.87
CA PRO A 262 -5.32 -9.39 4.10
C PRO A 262 -6.31 -9.24 5.26
N LEU A 263 -5.98 -8.49 6.31
CA LEU A 263 -6.91 -8.18 7.39
C LEU A 263 -8.05 -7.29 6.89
N LEU A 264 -7.77 -6.35 5.98
CA LEU A 264 -8.79 -5.49 5.37
C LEU A 264 -9.79 -6.31 4.55
N TYR A 265 -9.31 -7.33 3.83
CA TYR A 265 -10.17 -8.26 3.10
C TYR A 265 -11.05 -9.05 4.06
N TYR A 266 -10.47 -9.64 5.11
CA TYR A 266 -11.19 -10.43 6.10
C TYR A 266 -12.32 -9.63 6.77
N PHE A 267 -12.03 -8.44 7.32
CA PHE A 267 -13.06 -7.62 7.97
C PHE A 267 -14.08 -7.06 6.98
N SER A 268 -13.66 -6.79 5.74
CA SER A 268 -14.58 -6.45 4.65
C SER A 268 -15.54 -7.59 4.32
N PHE A 269 -15.09 -8.84 4.36
CA PHE A 269 -15.90 -10.03 4.10
C PHE A 269 -16.86 -10.35 5.22
N ASP A 270 -16.43 -10.33 6.47
CA ASP A 270 -17.29 -10.61 7.63
C ASP A 270 -18.47 -9.63 7.69
N ALA A 271 -18.23 -8.34 7.42
CA ALA A 271 -19.29 -7.34 7.33
C ALA A 271 -20.25 -7.58 6.13
N PHE A 272 -19.77 -8.14 5.02
CA PHE A 272 -20.60 -8.43 3.85
C PHE A 272 -21.42 -9.73 4.00
N TRP A 273 -20.82 -10.78 4.55
CA TRP A 273 -21.44 -12.11 4.67
C TRP A 273 -22.55 -12.10 5.71
N LYS A 274 -22.32 -11.43 6.84
CA LYS A 274 -23.34 -11.26 7.88
C LYS A 274 -24.57 -10.50 7.39
N LYS A 275 -24.38 -9.50 6.54
CA LYS A 275 -25.49 -8.77 5.90
C LYS A 275 -26.30 -9.64 4.95
N LYS A 276 -25.70 -10.66 4.33
CA LYS A 276 -26.39 -11.57 3.43
C LYS A 276 -27.25 -12.58 4.21
N GLU A 277 -26.72 -13.15 5.29
CA GLU A 277 -27.48 -14.01 6.21
C GLU A 277 -28.68 -13.26 6.82
N ASP A 278 -28.50 -12.02 7.25
CA ASP A 278 -29.59 -11.20 7.83
C ASP A 278 -30.72 -10.89 6.83
N VAL A 279 -30.44 -10.89 5.52
CA VAL A 279 -31.43 -10.61 4.44
C VAL A 279 -32.11 -11.90 3.96
N GLU A 280 -31.45 -13.04 4.05
CA GLU A 280 -32.05 -14.35 3.71
C GLU A 280 -32.95 -14.89 4.84
N LEU A 281 -32.81 -14.35 6.06
CA LEU A 281 -33.62 -14.71 7.24
C LEU A 281 -34.81 -13.76 7.52
N SER A 282 -35.02 -12.74 6.67
CA SER A 282 -36.11 -11.75 6.79
C SER A 282 -37.10 -11.83 5.63
#